data_AF-A0A7X7Z2D9-F1
#
_entry.id   AF-A0A7X7Z2D9-F1
#
_cell.length_a   1.000
_cell.length_b   1.000
_cell.length_c   1.000
_cell.angle_alpha   90.00
_cell.angle_beta   90.00
_cell.angle_gamma   90.00
#
_symmetry.space_group_name_H-M   'P 1'
#
loop_
_entity.id
_entity.type
_entity.pdbx_description
1 polymer ?
#
loop_
_entity_poly.entity_id
_entity_poly.type
_entity_poly.pdbx_seq_one_letter_code
_entity_poly.pdbx_strand_id
1 'polypeptide(L)'
;VYTRTATEVNVKFTIKVVLVKVTYYLMHTVNRDAGYITWTLDKSKKNEIAATDGVWVFKPYKNGTIVYYSLSVDTGLAVPKSIEDYLTKKDLPNIVSKIRERVTGAK
;
A
#
# COMPACT_ATOMS: atom_id res chain seq x y z
N VAL A 1 10.11 3.64 8.59
CA VAL A 1 10.69 2.34 8.20
C VAL A 1 11.40 1.79 9.42
N TYR A 2 11.21 0.51 9.77
CA TYR A 2 11.86 -0.12 10.93
C TYR A 2 12.70 -1.35 10.56
N THR A 3 12.53 -1.90 9.35
CA THR A 3 13.43 -2.89 8.75
C THR A 3 13.70 -2.50 7.31
N ARG A 4 14.94 -2.63 6.84
CA ARG A 4 15.29 -2.43 5.44
C ARG A 4 16.46 -3.33 5.03
N THR A 5 16.20 -4.22 4.08
CA THR A 5 17.19 -5.08 3.44
C THR A 5 17.01 -5.00 1.91
N ALA A 6 17.71 -5.87 1.16
CA ALA A 6 17.54 -5.96 -0.28
C ALA A 6 16.16 -6.48 -0.69
N THR A 7 15.59 -7.40 0.10
CA THR A 7 14.37 -8.14 -0.19
C THR A 7 13.22 -7.81 0.77
N GLU A 8 13.48 -7.05 1.82
CA GLU A 8 12.48 -6.75 2.85
C GLU A 8 12.48 -5.26 3.23
N VAL A 9 11.29 -4.67 3.33
CA VAL A 9 11.13 -3.29 3.80
C VAL A 9 9.91 -3.22 4.71
N ASN A 10 10.12 -3.00 6.01
CA ASN A 10 9.03 -2.99 6.97
C ASN A 10 8.75 -1.57 7.44
N VAL A 11 7.48 -1.18 7.43
CA VAL A 11 7.07 0.22 7.51
C VAL A 11 5.92 0.36 8.49
N LYS A 12 6.05 1.33 9.41
CA LYS A 12 4.94 1.85 10.19
C LYS A 12 4.21 2.89 9.36
N PHE A 13 2.92 2.71 9.16
CA PHE A 13 2.02 3.70 8.59
C PHE A 13 1.20 4.37 9.68
N THR A 14 0.94 5.66 9.50
CA THR A 14 0.00 6.42 10.30
C THR A 14 -0.75 7.33 9.34
N ILE A 15 -1.99 6.95 9.03
CA ILE A 15 -2.86 7.68 8.12
C ILE A 15 -3.96 8.38 8.89
N LYS A 16 -4.43 9.50 8.37
CA LYS A 16 -5.66 10.15 8.84
C LYS A 16 -6.74 9.93 7.78
N VAL A 17 -7.75 9.14 8.12
CA VAL A 17 -8.90 8.89 7.26
C VAL A 17 -10.07 9.66 7.81
N VAL A 18 -10.45 10.73 7.10
CA VAL A 18 -11.48 11.69 7.54
C VAL A 18 -11.12 12.28 8.91
N LEU A 19 -11.65 11.72 10.01
CA LEU A 19 -11.41 12.15 11.39
C LEU A 19 -10.63 11.11 12.23
N VAL A 20 -10.47 9.88 11.75
CA VAL A 20 -9.82 8.80 12.49
C VAL A 20 -8.34 8.72 12.09
N LYS A 21 -7.46 8.64 13.09
CA LYS A 21 -6.06 8.28 12.86
C LYS A 21 -5.92 6.77 13.00
N VAL A 22 -5.30 6.14 12.01
CA VAL A 22 -5.08 4.68 11.97
C VAL A 22 -3.60 4.40 11.80
N THR A 23 -3.06 3.56 12.68
CA THR A 23 -1.67 3.15 12.76
C THR A 23 -1.56 1.65 12.57
N TYR A 24 -0.72 1.24 11.64
CA TYR A 24 -0.49 -0.16 11.32
C TYR A 24 0.92 -0.38 10.78
N TYR A 25 1.37 -1.62 10.80
CA TYR A 25 2.73 -2.02 10.46
C TYR A 25 2.67 -3.05 9.33
N LEU A 26 3.42 -2.80 8.26
CA LEU A 26 3.48 -3.69 7.11
C LEU A 26 4.87 -4.30 6.97
N MET A 27 4.93 -5.58 6.64
CA MET A 27 6.13 -6.25 6.15
C MET A 27 6.06 -6.36 4.64
N HIS A 28 6.99 -5.73 3.91
CA HIS A 28 7.02 -5.83 2.46
C HIS A 28 8.10 -6.81 2.03
N THR A 29 7.78 -7.63 1.03
CA THR A 29 8.76 -8.46 0.32
C THR A 29 8.96 -7.91 -1.08
N VAL A 30 10.21 -7.62 -1.43
CA VAL A 30 10.60 -7.06 -2.71
C VAL A 30 11.23 -8.15 -3.57
N ASN A 31 10.56 -8.52 -4.66
CA ASN A 31 11.08 -9.42 -5.68
C ASN A 31 11.42 -8.62 -6.94
N ARG A 32 12.67 -8.16 -7.03
CA ARG A 32 13.13 -7.30 -8.13
C ARG A 32 13.12 -8.04 -9.46
N ASP A 33 13.60 -9.27 -9.48
CA ASP A 33 13.75 -10.05 -10.72
C ASP A 33 12.39 -10.41 -11.31
N ALA A 34 11.41 -10.74 -10.46
CA ALA A 34 10.05 -11.01 -10.90
C ALA A 34 9.18 -9.73 -11.08
N GLY A 35 9.71 -8.56 -10.71
CA GLY A 35 9.05 -7.27 -10.88
C GLY A 35 7.81 -7.09 -10.02
N TYR A 36 7.82 -7.56 -8.77
CA TYR A 36 6.69 -7.33 -7.86
C TYR A 36 7.12 -7.04 -6.41
N ILE A 37 6.24 -6.38 -5.68
CA ILE A 37 6.36 -6.15 -4.23
C ILE A 37 5.07 -6.62 -3.59
N THR A 38 5.14 -7.50 -2.60
CA THR A 38 3.99 -7.88 -1.78
C THR A 38 4.11 -7.27 -0.40
N TRP A 39 3.00 -7.18 0.32
CA TRP A 39 3.02 -6.89 1.76
C TRP A 39 1.96 -7.67 2.51
N THR A 40 2.19 -7.82 3.80
CA THR A 40 1.23 -8.30 4.79
C THR A 40 1.32 -7.47 6.06
N LEU A 41 0.26 -7.51 6.87
CA LEU A 41 0.26 -6.89 8.20
C LEU A 41 1.27 -7.59 9.13
N ASP A 42 2.15 -6.82 9.78
CA ASP A 42 3.03 -7.30 10.84
C ASP A 42 2.21 -7.56 12.11
N LYS A 43 1.75 -8.80 12.28
CA LYS A 43 0.96 -9.23 13.43
C LYS A 43 1.75 -9.25 14.75
N SER A 44 3.08 -9.08 14.72
CA SER A 44 3.88 -8.95 15.93
C SER A 44 3.76 -7.56 16.59
N LYS A 45 3.16 -6.60 15.88
CA LYS A 45 2.96 -5.21 16.34
C LYS A 45 1.51 -4.95 16.72
N LYS A 46 1.28 -3.91 17.53
CA LYS A 46 -0.05 -3.38 17.81
C LYS A 46 -0.56 -2.64 16.57
N ASN A 47 -1.59 -3.18 15.93
CA ASN A 47 -2.22 -2.62 14.74
C ASN A 47 -3.65 -2.15 15.06
N GLU A 48 -4.09 -1.08 14.38
CA GLU A 48 -5.46 -0.55 14.48
C GLU A 48 -6.37 -1.06 13.33
N ILE A 49 -5.88 -2.05 12.58
CA ILE A 49 -6.63 -2.83 11.58
C ILE A 49 -6.38 -4.33 11.82
N ALA A 50 -7.30 -5.18 11.39
CA ALA A 50 -7.24 -6.63 11.64
C ALA A 50 -6.34 -7.37 10.64
N ALA A 51 -6.43 -7.03 9.34
CA ALA A 51 -5.58 -7.59 8.32
C ALA A 51 -5.42 -6.63 7.13
N THR A 52 -4.31 -6.77 6.43
CA THR A 52 -4.17 -6.22 5.09
C THR A 52 -3.06 -6.98 4.37
N ASP A 53 -3.26 -7.16 3.08
CA ASP A 53 -2.29 -7.71 2.16
C ASP A 53 -2.48 -7.04 0.80
N GLY A 54 -1.46 -7.12 -0.03
CA GLY A 54 -1.56 -6.60 -1.37
C GLY A 54 -0.29 -6.79 -2.16
N VAL A 55 -0.34 -6.31 -3.40
CA VAL A 55 0.74 -6.48 -4.36
C VAL A 55 0.84 -5.29 -5.30
N TRP A 56 2.09 -4.90 -5.57
CA TRP A 56 2.49 -4.12 -6.73
C TRP A 56 3.11 -5.06 -7.75
N VAL A 57 2.62 -5.04 -8.99
CA VAL A 57 3.24 -5.76 -10.10
C VAL A 57 3.64 -4.77 -11.18
N PHE A 58 4.91 -4.81 -11.59
CA PHE A 58 5.48 -3.96 -12.61
C PHE A 58 5.75 -4.82 -13.84
N LYS A 59 5.08 -4.51 -14.95
CA LYS A 59 5.26 -5.21 -16.23
C LYS A 59 5.78 -4.26 -17.29
N PRO A 60 6.86 -4.60 -18.02
CA PRO A 60 7.28 -3.84 -19.19
C PRO A 60 6.13 -3.71 -20.19
N TYR A 61 5.96 -2.51 -20.77
CA TYR A 61 4.94 -2.26 -21.78
C TYR A 61 5.40 -1.18 -22.76
N LYS A 62 5.78 -1.59 -23.98
CA LYS A 62 6.34 -0.70 -25.02
C LYS A 62 7.49 0.13 -24.43
N ASN A 63 7.39 1.46 -24.48
CA ASN A 63 8.38 2.40 -23.95
C ASN A 63 8.11 2.80 -22.49
N GLY A 64 7.38 1.97 -21.74
CA GLY A 64 7.00 2.26 -20.36
C GLY A 64 6.69 1.01 -19.55
N THR A 65 5.94 1.18 -18.48
CA THR A 65 5.62 0.14 -17.50
C THR A 65 4.14 0.19 -17.20
N ILE A 66 3.45 -0.95 -17.27
CA ILE A 66 2.13 -1.11 -16.66
C ILE A 66 2.33 -1.50 -15.19
N VAL A 67 1.66 -0.79 -14.30
CA VAL A 67 1.67 -1.04 -12.87
C VAL A 67 0.29 -1.56 -12.46
N TYR A 68 0.26 -2.75 -11.88
CA TYR A 68 -0.94 -3.30 -11.24
C TYR A 68 -0.82 -3.11 -9.74
N TYR A 69 -1.89 -2.62 -9.14
CA TYR A 69 -2.04 -2.49 -7.70
C TYR A 69 -3.24 -3.30 -7.24
N SER A 70 -3.05 -4.14 -6.23
CA SER A 70 -4.13 -4.80 -5.53
C SER A 70 -3.92 -4.66 -4.04
N LEU A 71 -5.03 -4.46 -3.32
CA LEU A 71 -5.06 -4.25 -1.90
C LEU A 71 -6.32 -4.90 -1.33
N SER A 72 -6.13 -5.71 -0.29
CA SER A 72 -7.18 -6.19 0.60
C SER A 72 -6.97 -5.56 1.98
N VAL A 73 -8.03 -5.06 2.60
CA VAL A 73 -8.00 -4.51 3.95
C VAL A 73 -9.19 -5.01 4.73
N ASP A 74 -8.92 -5.61 5.88
CA ASP A 74 -9.88 -5.87 6.93
C ASP A 74 -9.59 -4.92 8.11
N THR A 75 -10.53 -4.03 8.37
CA THR A 75 -10.39 -3.07 9.48
C THR A 75 -10.71 -3.69 10.83
N GLY A 76 -11.37 -4.86 10.89
CA GLY A 76 -11.89 -5.46 12.11
C GLY A 76 -13.06 -4.70 12.75
N LEU A 77 -13.57 -3.65 12.10
CA LEU A 77 -14.64 -2.79 12.58
C LEU A 77 -15.71 -2.62 11.51
N ALA A 78 -16.91 -2.22 11.93
CA ALA A 78 -17.93 -1.74 11.00
C ALA A 78 -17.45 -0.44 10.37
N VAL A 79 -17.04 -0.51 9.10
CA VAL A 79 -16.56 0.66 8.33
C VAL A 79 -17.77 1.43 7.81
N PRO A 80 -17.95 2.70 8.18
CA PRO A 80 -18.96 3.54 7.55
C PRO A 80 -18.71 3.67 6.05
N LYS A 81 -19.79 3.65 5.25
CA LYS A 81 -19.71 3.72 3.78
C LYS A 81 -18.87 4.90 3.26
N SER A 82 -18.84 6.02 3.98
CA SER A 82 -18.03 7.19 3.63
C SER A 82 -16.50 6.94 3.72
N ILE A 83 -16.05 6.09 4.66
CA ILE A 83 -14.64 5.69 4.79
C ILE A 83 -14.29 4.71 3.67
N GLU A 84 -15.15 3.75 3.39
CA GLU A 84 -15.00 2.80 2.29
C GLU A 84 -14.92 3.54 0.93
N ASP A 85 -15.83 4.49 0.69
CA ASP A 85 -15.85 5.32 -0.51
C ASP A 85 -14.58 6.18 -0.63
N TYR A 86 -14.08 6.74 0.47
CA TYR A 86 -12.83 7.50 0.47
C TYR A 86 -11.63 6.64 0.07
N LEU A 87 -11.49 5.46 0.68
CA LEU A 87 -10.38 4.55 0.40
C LEU A 87 -10.43 4.05 -1.05
N THR A 88 -11.60 3.62 -1.51
CA THR A 88 -11.76 3.02 -2.84
C THR A 88 -11.74 4.05 -3.98
N LYS A 89 -12.42 5.18 -3.84
CA LYS A 89 -12.59 6.16 -4.94
C LYS A 89 -11.49 7.20 -5.00
N LYS A 90 -10.81 7.49 -3.89
CA LYS A 90 -9.84 8.59 -3.80
C LYS A 90 -8.42 8.10 -3.54
N ASP A 91 -8.23 7.22 -2.57
CA ASP A 91 -6.89 6.81 -2.17
C ASP A 91 -6.23 5.90 -3.22
N LEU A 92 -6.98 4.90 -3.73
CA LEU A 92 -6.49 3.96 -4.75
C LEU A 92 -6.06 4.64 -6.08
N PRO A 93 -6.83 5.56 -6.70
CA PRO A 93 -6.36 6.23 -7.92
C PRO A 93 -5.20 7.19 -7.64
N ASN A 94 -5.21 7.85 -6.48
CA ASN A 94 -4.20 8.82 -6.11
C ASN A 94 -2.84 8.15 -5.88
N ILE A 95 -2.78 6.96 -5.26
CA ILE A 95 -1.50 6.27 -5.04
C ILE A 95 -0.81 5.90 -6.36
N VAL A 96 -1.57 5.44 -7.36
CA VAL A 96 -1.03 5.13 -8.70
C VAL A 96 -0.59 6.40 -9.42
N SER A 97 -1.36 7.50 -9.32
CA SER A 97 -0.98 8.80 -9.87
C SER A 97 0.32 9.32 -9.25
N LYS A 98 0.47 9.24 -7.93
CA LYS A 98 1.66 9.69 -7.21
C LYS A 98 2.91 8.88 -7.57
N ILE A 99 2.76 7.58 -7.87
CA ILE A 99 3.86 6.77 -8.41
C ILE A 99 4.28 7.29 -9.79
N ARG A 100 3.32 7.58 -10.67
CA ARG A 100 3.61 8.14 -12.00
C ARG A 100 4.33 9.48 -11.90
N GLU A 101 3.85 10.40 -11.08
CA GLU A 101 4.49 11.70 -10.80
C GLU A 101 5.93 11.49 -10.29
N ARG A 102 6.12 10.59 -9.31
CA ARG A 102 7.44 10.30 -8.73
C ARG A 102 8.45 9.79 -9.76
N VAL A 103 8.01 8.94 -10.69
CA VAL A 103 8.86 8.36 -11.75
C VAL A 103 9.15 9.36 -12.86
N THR A 104 8.16 10.16 -13.25
CA THR A 104 8.28 11.14 -14.34
C THR A 104 8.90 12.47 -13.90
N GLY A 105 8.95 12.75 -12.59
CA GLY A 105 9.38 14.03 -12.05
C GLY A 105 8.37 15.17 -12.21
N ALA A 106 7.18 14.88 -12.75
CA ALA A 106 6.09 15.84 -12.86
C ALA A 106 5.52 16.11 -11.46
N LYS A 107 5.45 17.39 -11.06
CA LYS A 107 4.83 17.86 -9.81
C LYS A 107 3.39 18.26 -10.05
#